data_AF-A0A4R2EHT7-F1
#
_entry.id   AF-A0A4R2EHT7-F1
#
_cell.length_a   1.000
_cell.length_b   1.000
_cell.length_c   1.000
_cell.angle_alpha   90.00
_cell.angle_beta   90.00
_cell.angle_gamma   90.00
#
_symmetry.space_group_name_H-M   'P 1'
#
loop_
_entity.id
_entity.type
_entity.pdbx_description
1 polymer ?
#
loop_
_entity_poly.entity_id
_entity_poly.type
_entity_poly.pdbx_seq_one_letter_code
_entity_poly.pdbx_strand_id
1 'polypeptide(L)'
;MSVDLSTLSPEEKKRLREQLEQEEKAKREQHLAEKEVYENLKEESVTELFAFLLGLSQSIKDGKTKVFAACDPLLAMKKELYGLSDDDLSKQQSHTFTNKENSKSVIIGYNVIDGWDEDLTTAAKARIDKWLTSKVNKDNEMFVSMVRDILNATGDGRLKASRVMELSNKAKEFGDTELTNAISMLEKAYKPVKSSTYVKAKFKDENNQWKWVELSMSQA
;
A
#
# COMPACT_ATOMS: atom_id res chain seq x y z
N MET A 1 34.74 -54.42 -4.71
CA MET A 1 35.23 -55.58 -3.95
C MET A 1 34.26 -55.81 -2.81
N SER A 2 33.56 -56.95 -2.78
CA SER A 2 32.67 -57.30 -1.68
C SER A 2 33.53 -57.77 -0.51
N VAL A 3 33.52 -57.04 0.60
CA VAL A 3 34.22 -57.44 1.83
C VAL A 3 33.32 -58.45 2.55
N ASP A 4 33.73 -59.70 2.56
CA ASP A 4 33.00 -60.78 3.24
C ASP A 4 33.31 -60.73 4.74
N LEU A 5 32.38 -60.23 5.57
CA LEU A 5 32.58 -60.06 7.01
C LEU A 5 32.70 -61.39 7.78
N SER A 6 32.49 -62.54 7.14
CA SER A 6 32.44 -63.84 7.80
C SER A 6 33.83 -64.46 8.05
N THR A 7 34.88 -63.99 7.36
CA THR A 7 36.26 -64.54 7.43
C THR A 7 37.22 -63.74 8.32
N LEU A 8 36.80 -62.59 8.85
CA LEU A 8 37.65 -61.75 9.72
C LEU A 8 37.77 -62.33 11.14
N SER A 9 38.99 -62.25 11.69
CA SER A 9 39.29 -62.52 13.10
C SER A 9 38.45 -61.63 14.04
N PRO A 10 38.10 -62.10 15.25
CA PRO A 10 37.41 -61.28 16.26
C PRO A 10 38.08 -59.93 16.51
N GLU A 11 39.42 -59.87 16.42
CA GLU A 11 40.19 -58.64 16.61
C GLU A 11 40.08 -57.68 15.41
N GLU A 12 40.06 -58.21 14.18
CA GLU A 12 39.91 -57.41 12.96
C GLU A 12 38.50 -56.80 12.88
N LYS A 13 37.47 -57.55 13.31
CA LYS A 13 36.09 -57.03 13.42
C LYS A 13 35.97 -55.91 14.45
N LYS A 14 36.71 -55.99 15.56
CA LYS A 14 36.71 -54.96 16.59
C LYS A 14 37.40 -53.69 16.11
N ARG A 15 38.57 -53.82 15.46
CA ARG A 15 39.28 -52.67 14.84
C ARG A 15 38.47 -52.00 13.74
N LEU A 16 37.78 -52.76 12.89
CA LEU A 16 36.95 -52.20 11.82
C LEU A 16 35.74 -51.44 12.37
N ARG A 17 35.13 -51.93 13.45
CA ARG A 17 34.04 -51.22 14.15
C ARG A 17 34.53 -49.93 14.80
N GLU A 18 35.70 -49.95 15.46
CA GLU A 18 36.31 -48.75 16.04
C GLU A 18 36.64 -47.71 14.96
N GLN A 19 37.15 -48.14 13.80
CA GLN A 19 37.40 -47.26 12.65
C GLN A 19 36.12 -46.65 12.08
N LEU A 20 35.07 -47.46 11.87
CA LEU A 20 33.77 -46.97 11.39
C LEU A 20 33.12 -45.99 12.37
N GLU A 21 33.23 -46.24 13.68
CA GLU A 21 32.69 -45.35 14.70
C GLU A 21 33.46 -44.02 14.77
N GLN A 22 34.79 -44.05 14.61
CA GLN A 22 35.60 -42.84 14.50
C GLN A 22 35.29 -42.04 13.24
N GLU A 23 35.12 -42.72 12.10
CA GLU A 23 34.78 -42.07 10.83
C GLU A 23 33.37 -41.45 10.86
N GLU A 24 32.39 -42.13 11.45
CA GLU A 24 31.04 -41.60 11.68
C GLU A 24 31.05 -40.40 12.63
N LYS A 25 31.83 -40.44 13.72
CA LYS A 25 31.98 -39.30 14.63
C LYS A 25 32.64 -38.12 13.92
N ALA A 26 33.71 -38.35 13.18
CA ALA A 26 34.40 -37.31 12.41
C ALA A 26 33.48 -36.67 11.37
N LYS A 27 32.66 -37.46 10.64
CA LYS A 27 31.67 -36.93 9.68
C LYS A 27 30.59 -36.11 10.36
N ARG A 28 30.09 -36.54 11.53
CA ARG A 28 29.10 -35.77 12.30
C ARG A 28 29.68 -34.46 12.81
N GLU A 29 30.89 -34.49 13.36
CA GLU A 29 31.59 -33.29 13.83
C GLU A 29 31.87 -32.32 12.68
N GLN A 30 32.31 -32.81 11.52
CA GLN A 30 32.48 -31.98 10.32
C GLN A 30 31.16 -31.36 9.87
N HIS A 31 30.07 -32.14 9.80
CA HIS A 31 28.76 -31.62 9.40
C HIS A 31 28.20 -30.60 10.42
N LEU A 32 28.45 -30.79 11.71
CA LEU A 32 28.10 -29.82 12.76
C LEU A 32 28.89 -28.51 12.58
N ALA A 33 30.19 -28.61 12.33
CA ALA A 33 31.05 -27.45 12.08
C ALA A 33 30.66 -26.70 10.80
N GLU A 34 30.39 -27.41 9.70
CA GLU A 34 29.92 -26.82 8.45
C GLU A 34 28.58 -26.09 8.63
N LYS A 35 27.66 -26.67 9.41
CA LYS A 35 26.39 -26.02 9.75
C LYS A 35 26.59 -24.75 10.58
N GLU A 36 27.50 -24.77 11.56
CA GLU A 36 27.82 -23.59 12.36
C GLU A 36 28.45 -22.48 11.51
N VAL A 37 29.39 -22.83 10.63
CA VAL A 37 29.99 -21.88 9.67
C VAL A 37 28.91 -21.28 8.76
N TYR A 38 28.00 -22.09 8.25
CA TYR A 38 26.90 -21.61 7.42
C TYR A 38 25.94 -20.69 8.18
N GLU A 39 25.53 -21.05 9.40
CA GLU A 39 24.63 -20.19 10.18
C GLU A 39 25.31 -18.86 10.55
N ASN A 40 26.60 -18.87 10.88
CA ASN A 40 27.35 -17.64 11.15
C ASN A 40 27.47 -16.76 9.89
N LEU A 41 27.84 -17.34 8.75
CA LEU A 41 27.93 -16.61 7.47
C LEU A 41 26.56 -16.05 7.05
N LYS A 42 25.49 -16.83 7.26
CA LYS A 42 24.13 -16.40 6.99
C LYS A 42 23.73 -15.22 7.88
N GLU A 43 24.00 -15.29 9.18
CA GLU A 43 23.70 -14.21 10.11
C GLU A 43 24.44 -12.92 9.74
N GLU A 44 25.74 -13.02 9.44
CA GLU A 44 26.56 -11.90 8.98
C GLU A 44 26.00 -11.30 7.67
N SER A 45 25.78 -12.15 6.66
CA SER A 45 25.25 -11.72 5.36
C SER A 45 23.88 -11.06 5.47
N VAL A 46 22.97 -11.64 6.27
CA VAL A 46 21.63 -11.07 6.48
C VAL A 46 21.73 -9.73 7.20
N THR A 47 22.61 -9.60 8.19
CA THR A 47 22.82 -8.35 8.94
C THR A 47 23.33 -7.24 8.03
N GLU A 48 24.35 -7.53 7.22
CA GLU A 48 24.92 -6.57 6.26
C GLU A 48 23.91 -6.15 5.19
N LEU A 49 23.23 -7.13 4.57
CA LEU A 49 22.21 -6.85 3.55
C LEU A 49 21.04 -6.06 4.14
N PHE A 50 20.62 -6.36 5.36
CA PHE A 50 19.55 -5.62 6.02
C PHE A 50 19.95 -4.16 6.29
N ALA A 51 21.18 -3.92 6.76
CA ALA A 51 21.71 -2.58 6.97
C ALA A 51 21.74 -1.77 5.66
N PHE A 52 22.18 -2.41 4.56
CA PHE A 52 22.17 -1.80 3.23
C PHE A 52 20.75 -1.43 2.76
N LEU A 53 19.80 -2.35 2.86
CA LEU A 53 18.40 -2.12 2.48
C LEU A 53 17.75 -1.02 3.32
N LEU A 54 18.07 -0.95 4.62
CA LEU A 54 17.61 0.12 5.49
C LEU A 54 18.16 1.48 5.05
N GLY A 55 19.44 1.54 4.67
CA GLY A 55 20.09 2.74 4.14
C GLY A 55 19.45 3.24 2.83
N LEU A 56 19.12 2.33 1.91
CA LEU A 56 18.37 2.66 0.68
C LEU A 56 16.97 3.18 1.00
N SER A 57 16.25 2.53 1.93
CA SER A 57 14.92 2.98 2.35
C SER A 57 14.95 4.40 2.91
N GLN A 58 15.95 4.71 3.75
CA GLN A 58 16.13 6.05 4.28
C GLN A 58 16.48 7.07 3.19
N SER A 59 17.37 6.71 2.26
CA SER A 59 17.74 7.56 1.13
C SER A 59 16.54 7.91 0.24
N ILE A 60 15.60 6.97 0.04
CA ILE A 60 14.35 7.22 -0.69
C ILE A 60 13.46 8.20 0.07
N LYS A 61 13.34 8.07 1.41
CA LYS A 61 12.57 9.01 2.25
C LYS A 61 13.17 10.41 2.23
N ASP A 62 14.49 10.53 2.33
CA ASP A 62 15.21 11.80 2.30
C ASP A 62 15.10 12.45 0.93
N GLY A 63 15.26 11.65 -0.14
CA GLY A 63 15.06 12.08 -1.53
C GLY A 63 13.65 12.62 -1.76
N LYS A 64 12.62 11.95 -1.24
CA LYS A 64 11.24 12.42 -1.29
C LYS A 64 11.09 13.79 -0.60
N THR A 65 11.61 13.93 0.62
CA THR A 65 11.56 15.20 1.38
C THR A 65 12.24 16.33 0.61
N LYS A 66 13.41 16.06 0.02
CA LYS A 66 14.15 17.02 -0.79
C LYS A 66 13.37 17.47 -2.03
N VAL A 67 12.68 16.56 -2.72
CA VAL A 67 11.86 16.91 -3.89
C VAL A 67 10.68 17.80 -3.49
N PHE A 68 9.98 17.48 -2.40
CA PHE A 68 8.90 18.34 -1.90
C PHE A 68 9.41 19.74 -1.55
N ALA A 69 10.49 19.84 -0.76
CA ALA A 69 11.10 21.12 -0.40
C ALA A 69 11.56 21.93 -1.63
N ALA A 70 12.05 21.27 -2.68
CA ALA A 70 12.42 21.93 -3.93
C ALA A 70 11.21 22.42 -4.74
N CYS A 71 10.05 21.77 -4.60
CA CYS A 71 8.81 22.16 -5.28
C CYS A 71 8.00 23.22 -4.53
N ASP A 72 8.16 23.35 -3.21
CA ASP A 72 7.48 24.37 -2.40
C ASP A 72 7.57 25.81 -2.97
N PRO A 73 8.76 26.33 -3.36
CA PRO A 73 8.84 27.67 -3.97
C PRO A 73 8.15 27.74 -5.34
N LEU A 74 8.15 26.64 -6.12
CA LEU A 74 7.44 26.59 -7.40
C LEU A 74 5.92 26.62 -7.19
N LEU A 75 5.43 25.98 -6.13
CA LEU A 75 4.01 26.03 -5.76
C LEU A 75 3.60 27.42 -5.27
N ALA A 76 4.42 28.07 -4.45
CA ALA A 76 4.19 29.44 -4.00
C ALA A 76 4.12 30.40 -5.19
N MET A 77 5.09 30.35 -6.11
CA MET A 77 5.09 31.17 -7.31
C MET A 77 3.89 30.88 -8.22
N LYS A 78 3.51 29.60 -8.38
CA LYS A 78 2.30 29.22 -9.13
C LYS A 78 1.04 29.79 -8.49
N LYS A 79 0.95 29.79 -7.16
CA LYS A 79 -0.17 30.38 -6.42
C LYS A 79 -0.31 31.87 -6.73
N GLU A 80 0.80 32.60 -6.68
CA GLU A 80 0.83 34.04 -6.98
C GLU A 80 0.50 34.34 -8.45
N LEU A 81 1.10 33.62 -9.39
CA LEU A 81 0.91 33.85 -10.83
C LEU A 81 -0.53 33.61 -11.31
N TYR A 82 -1.18 32.60 -10.75
CA TYR A 82 -2.54 32.20 -11.16
C TYR A 82 -3.63 32.68 -10.19
N GLY A 83 -3.27 33.45 -9.16
CA GLY A 83 -4.22 33.94 -8.16
C GLY A 83 -4.99 32.84 -7.44
N LEU A 84 -4.38 31.66 -7.27
CA LEU A 84 -5.04 30.51 -6.67
C LEU A 84 -5.16 30.70 -5.15
N SER A 85 -6.32 30.38 -4.58
CA SER A 85 -6.44 30.28 -3.14
C SER A 85 -5.74 29.02 -2.63
N ASP A 86 -5.40 28.96 -1.33
CA ASP A 86 -4.90 27.72 -0.72
C ASP A 86 -5.87 26.56 -0.90
N ASP A 87 -7.18 26.87 -0.90
CA ASP A 87 -8.24 25.91 -1.15
C ASP A 87 -8.16 25.31 -2.56
N ASP A 88 -7.92 26.13 -3.59
CA ASP A 88 -7.82 25.68 -4.98
C ASP A 88 -6.56 24.84 -5.23
N LEU A 89 -5.46 25.18 -4.57
CA LEU A 89 -4.24 24.39 -4.62
C LEU A 89 -4.41 23.07 -3.86
N SER A 90 -5.12 23.07 -2.74
CA SER A 90 -5.40 21.87 -1.94
C SER A 90 -6.36 20.88 -2.63
N LYS A 91 -7.27 21.38 -3.49
CA LYS A 91 -8.12 20.56 -4.35
C LYS A 91 -7.32 19.80 -5.40
N GLN A 92 -6.18 20.34 -5.84
CA GLN A 92 -5.28 19.63 -6.74
C GLN A 92 -4.54 18.54 -5.96
N GLN A 93 -4.93 17.29 -6.18
CA GLN A 93 -4.29 16.13 -5.54
C GLN A 93 -2.83 15.91 -6.01
N SER A 94 -2.46 16.48 -7.16
CA SER A 94 -1.10 16.41 -7.70
C SER A 94 -0.71 17.64 -8.50
N HIS A 95 0.60 17.89 -8.57
CA HIS A 95 1.20 18.93 -9.38
C HIS A 95 2.29 18.34 -10.27
N THR A 96 2.23 18.66 -11.56
CA THR A 96 3.21 18.23 -12.56
C THR A 96 4.03 19.43 -12.99
N PHE A 97 5.35 19.30 -12.91
CA PHE A 97 6.31 20.27 -13.41
C PHE A 97 7.09 19.64 -14.55
N THR A 98 7.00 20.24 -15.73
CA THR A 98 7.71 19.79 -16.94
C THR A 98 8.75 20.82 -17.32
N ASN A 99 9.95 20.38 -17.72
CA ASN A 99 11.00 21.29 -18.16
C ASN A 99 10.65 21.97 -19.51
N LYS A 100 11.30 23.09 -19.80
CA LYS A 100 11.06 23.88 -21.03
C LYS A 100 11.27 23.08 -22.32
N GLU A 101 12.21 22.14 -22.31
CA GLU A 101 12.51 21.25 -23.46
C GLU A 101 11.49 20.11 -23.63
N ASN A 102 10.51 20.00 -22.72
CA ASN A 102 9.49 18.94 -22.74
C ASN A 102 10.09 17.53 -22.83
N SER A 103 11.19 17.29 -22.10
CA SER A 103 11.92 16.02 -22.06
C SER A 103 11.86 15.35 -20.68
N LYS A 104 11.54 16.10 -19.62
CA LYS A 104 11.52 15.62 -18.23
C LYS A 104 10.33 16.21 -17.48
N SER A 105 9.66 15.38 -16.68
CA SER A 105 8.59 15.83 -15.78
C SER A 105 8.72 15.21 -14.40
N VAL A 106 8.47 16.02 -13.38
CA VAL A 106 8.35 15.60 -11.97
C VAL A 106 6.92 15.84 -11.51
N ILE A 107 6.35 14.87 -10.83
CA ILE A 107 4.98 14.88 -10.32
C ILE A 107 5.06 14.68 -8.81
N ILE A 108 4.55 15.64 -8.06
CA ILE A 108 4.36 15.53 -6.61
C ILE A 108 2.87 15.49 -6.31
N GLY A 109 2.46 14.72 -5.30
CA GLY A 109 1.06 14.64 -4.96
C GLY A 109 0.78 13.93 -3.63
N TYR A 110 -0.50 13.87 -3.31
CA TYR A 110 -1.03 13.24 -2.13
C TYR A 110 -2.06 12.18 -2.52
N ASN A 111 -1.99 11.02 -1.89
CA ASN A 111 -3.08 10.07 -1.87
C ASN A 111 -4.12 10.58 -0.88
N VAL A 112 -5.38 10.43 -1.26
CA VAL A 112 -6.52 10.85 -0.45
C VAL A 112 -7.32 9.60 -0.09
N ILE A 113 -7.68 9.49 1.18
CA ILE A 113 -8.66 8.51 1.65
C ILE A 113 -9.97 9.23 1.95
N ASP A 114 -11.06 8.49 1.81
CA ASP A 114 -12.39 8.98 2.14
C ASP A 114 -12.51 9.14 3.66
N GLY A 115 -12.41 10.39 4.13
CA GLY A 115 -12.71 10.77 5.50
C GLY A 115 -14.12 11.33 5.62
N TRP A 116 -14.67 11.21 6.83
CA TRP A 116 -16.05 11.58 7.11
C TRP A 116 -16.11 12.24 8.49
N ASP A 117 -16.91 13.29 8.60
CA ASP A 117 -17.28 13.88 9.88
C ASP A 117 -18.19 12.92 10.63
N GLU A 118 -17.74 12.40 11.78
CA GLU A 118 -18.43 11.34 12.51
C GLU A 118 -19.82 11.78 13.01
N ASP A 119 -19.95 13.02 13.48
CA ASP A 119 -21.22 13.54 14.00
C ASP A 119 -22.25 13.72 12.88
N LEU A 120 -21.85 14.37 11.78
CA LEU A 120 -22.72 14.57 10.63
C LEU A 120 -23.08 13.25 9.95
N THR A 121 -22.12 12.31 9.89
CA THR A 121 -22.34 10.98 9.32
C THR A 121 -23.33 10.20 10.16
N THR A 122 -23.17 10.17 11.48
CA THR A 122 -24.07 9.46 12.40
C THR A 122 -25.49 10.02 12.32
N ALA A 123 -25.63 11.35 12.31
CA ALA A 123 -26.93 12.01 12.16
C ALA A 123 -27.59 11.72 10.80
N ALA A 124 -26.81 11.70 9.71
CA ALA A 124 -27.31 11.34 8.39
C ALA A 124 -27.75 9.86 8.33
N LYS A 125 -26.94 8.94 8.85
CA LYS A 125 -27.28 7.50 8.93
C LYS A 125 -28.58 7.28 9.69
N ALA A 126 -28.74 7.91 10.86
CA ALA A 126 -29.97 7.80 11.65
C ALA A 126 -31.23 8.28 10.90
N ARG A 127 -31.11 9.35 10.09
CA ARG A 127 -32.21 9.83 9.24
C ARG A 127 -32.53 8.86 8.11
N ILE A 128 -31.51 8.29 7.48
CA ILE A 128 -31.70 7.30 6.42
C ILE A 128 -32.31 6.01 7.00
N ASP A 129 -31.87 5.55 8.18
CA ASP A 129 -32.46 4.38 8.85
C ASP A 129 -33.93 4.61 9.21
N LYS A 130 -34.27 5.80 9.72
CA LYS A 130 -35.67 6.18 9.98
C LYS A 130 -36.50 6.18 8.70
N TRP A 131 -35.96 6.70 7.61
CA TRP A 131 -36.60 6.67 6.29
C TRP A 131 -36.80 5.23 5.80
N LEU A 132 -35.78 4.37 5.95
CA LEU A 132 -35.84 2.96 5.58
C LEU A 132 -36.98 2.27 6.34
N THR A 133 -37.07 2.43 7.67
CA THR A 133 -38.15 1.84 8.47
C THR A 133 -39.54 2.34 8.07
N SER A 134 -39.67 3.61 7.68
CA SER A 134 -40.96 4.21 7.31
C SER A 134 -41.43 3.85 5.89
N LYS A 135 -40.52 3.50 4.98
CA LYS A 135 -40.79 3.29 3.54
C LYS A 135 -40.66 1.83 3.09
N VAL A 136 -40.53 0.87 4.01
CA VAL A 136 -40.61 -0.56 3.70
C VAL A 136 -42.05 -0.94 3.29
N ASN A 137 -42.39 -0.70 2.02
CA ASN A 137 -43.48 -1.35 1.33
C ASN A 137 -42.89 -2.19 0.18
N LYS A 138 -43.50 -3.34 -0.13
CA LYS A 138 -42.99 -4.39 -1.02
C LYS A 138 -42.57 -3.92 -2.43
N ASP A 139 -43.04 -2.76 -2.88
CA ASP A 139 -42.73 -2.22 -4.22
C ASP A 139 -41.31 -1.65 -4.36
N ASN A 140 -40.57 -1.38 -3.26
CA ASN A 140 -39.23 -0.75 -3.31
C ASN A 140 -38.13 -1.54 -2.57
N GLU A 141 -38.32 -2.84 -2.32
CA GLU A 141 -37.37 -3.66 -1.55
C GLU A 141 -35.94 -3.64 -2.10
N MET A 142 -35.78 -3.62 -3.43
CA MET A 142 -34.47 -3.56 -4.10
C MET A 142 -33.74 -2.24 -3.89
N PHE A 143 -34.48 -1.12 -3.80
CA PHE A 143 -33.88 0.18 -3.52
C PHE A 143 -33.51 0.31 -2.04
N VAL A 144 -34.39 -0.16 -1.15
CA VAL A 144 -34.16 -0.22 0.30
C VAL A 144 -32.96 -1.08 0.65
N SER A 145 -32.80 -2.25 0.01
CA SER A 145 -31.61 -3.10 0.19
C SER A 145 -30.34 -2.40 -0.29
N MET A 146 -30.38 -1.74 -1.45
CA MET A 146 -29.25 -0.98 -1.98
C MET A 146 -28.81 0.16 -1.05
N VAL A 147 -29.76 0.92 -0.49
CA VAL A 147 -29.45 1.99 0.48
C VAL A 147 -28.81 1.40 1.74
N ARG A 148 -29.33 0.27 2.23
CA ARG A 148 -28.77 -0.44 3.40
C ARG A 148 -27.36 -0.97 3.15
N ASP A 149 -27.07 -1.49 1.96
CA ASP A 149 -25.74 -1.97 1.58
C ASP A 149 -24.71 -0.83 1.49
N ILE A 150 -25.15 0.36 1.10
CA ILE A 150 -24.29 1.56 1.06
C ILE A 150 -24.01 2.07 2.48
N LEU A 151 -24.98 2.00 3.39
CA LEU A 151 -24.85 2.39 4.80
C LEU A 151 -24.00 1.44 5.64
N ASN A 152 -24.12 0.13 5.41
CA ASN A 152 -23.49 -0.92 6.20
C ASN A 152 -21.98 -1.07 5.97
N ALA A 153 -21.40 -0.17 5.17
CA ALA A 153 -19.97 -0.05 4.93
C ALA A 153 -19.32 -1.29 4.31
N THR A 154 -18.13 -1.07 3.78
CA THR A 154 -17.23 -2.15 3.35
C THR A 154 -16.71 -2.87 4.62
N GLY A 155 -16.06 -4.04 4.50
CA GLY A 155 -15.54 -4.81 5.64
C GLY A 155 -14.70 -4.03 6.67
N ASP A 156 -14.18 -2.85 6.31
CA ASP A 156 -13.41 -1.93 7.16
C ASP A 156 -14.27 -0.85 7.89
N GLY A 157 -15.60 -0.91 7.80
CA GLY A 157 -16.50 0.02 8.50
C GLY A 157 -16.56 1.45 7.93
N ARG A 158 -15.81 1.76 6.86
CA ARG A 158 -15.76 3.08 6.21
C ARG A 158 -16.72 3.20 5.02
N LEU A 159 -17.35 4.37 4.91
CA LEU A 159 -18.16 4.77 3.75
C LEU A 159 -17.24 5.14 2.57
N LYS A 160 -17.60 4.72 1.37
CA LYS A 160 -16.90 5.12 0.13
C LYS A 160 -17.62 6.30 -0.51
N ALA A 161 -16.87 7.32 -0.91
CA ALA A 161 -17.45 8.52 -1.53
C ALA A 161 -18.20 8.19 -2.83
N SER A 162 -17.65 7.26 -3.63
CA SER A 162 -18.30 6.82 -4.88
C SER A 162 -19.70 6.24 -4.64
N ARG A 163 -19.87 5.44 -3.59
CA ARG A 163 -21.17 4.83 -3.24
C ARG A 163 -22.16 5.87 -2.75
N VAL A 164 -21.72 6.87 -1.99
CA VAL A 164 -22.58 7.96 -1.55
C VAL A 164 -23.03 8.82 -2.73
N MET A 165 -22.15 9.06 -3.70
CA MET A 165 -22.50 9.75 -4.94
C MET A 165 -23.49 8.98 -5.79
N GLU A 166 -23.30 7.65 -5.93
CA GLU A 166 -24.28 6.77 -6.59
C GLU A 166 -25.65 6.81 -5.91
N LEU A 167 -25.67 6.76 -4.57
CA LEU A 167 -26.90 6.86 -3.77
C LEU A 167 -27.59 8.20 -3.98
N SER A 168 -26.84 9.31 -4.01
CA SER A 168 -27.35 10.66 -4.27
C SER A 168 -28.05 10.75 -5.63
N ASN A 169 -27.44 10.18 -6.67
CA ASN A 169 -28.03 10.16 -8.00
C ASN A 169 -29.34 9.35 -8.03
N LYS A 170 -29.34 8.15 -7.45
CA LYS A 170 -30.55 7.31 -7.41
C LYS A 170 -31.67 7.90 -6.54
N ALA A 171 -31.34 8.57 -5.44
CA ALA A 171 -32.34 9.25 -4.61
C ALA A 171 -33.01 10.42 -5.32
N LYS A 172 -32.25 11.16 -6.16
CA LYS A 172 -32.80 12.21 -7.03
C LYS A 172 -33.73 11.64 -8.10
N GLU A 173 -33.38 10.51 -8.71
CA GLU A 173 -34.25 9.80 -9.66
C GLU A 173 -35.55 9.31 -9.00
N PHE A 174 -35.46 8.86 -7.74
CA PHE A 174 -36.60 8.41 -6.96
C PHE A 174 -37.49 9.57 -6.48
N GLY A 175 -36.97 10.82 -6.46
CA GLY A 175 -37.73 12.03 -6.16
C GLY A 175 -38.12 12.18 -4.69
N ASP A 176 -37.53 11.42 -3.77
CA ASP A 176 -37.84 11.51 -2.34
C ASP A 176 -36.97 12.60 -1.66
N THR A 177 -37.64 13.63 -1.19
CA THR A 177 -36.99 14.80 -0.56
C THR A 177 -36.37 14.48 0.79
N GLU A 178 -36.91 13.54 1.57
CA GLU A 178 -36.34 13.19 2.88
C GLU A 178 -35.02 12.44 2.71
N LEU A 179 -35.00 11.47 1.78
CA LEU A 179 -33.79 10.71 1.47
C LEU A 179 -32.72 11.61 0.83
N THR A 180 -33.09 12.46 -0.12
CA THR A 180 -32.16 13.40 -0.77
C THR A 180 -31.53 14.36 0.24
N ASN A 181 -32.30 14.86 1.21
CA ASN A 181 -31.78 15.73 2.26
C ASN A 181 -30.81 15.00 3.19
N ALA A 182 -31.10 13.74 3.55
CA ALA A 182 -30.22 12.94 4.39
C ALA A 182 -28.91 12.58 3.66
N ILE A 183 -28.97 12.28 2.36
CA ILE A 183 -27.77 12.03 1.55
C ILE A 183 -26.97 13.32 1.34
N SER A 184 -27.61 14.46 1.11
CA SER A 184 -26.90 15.74 1.01
C SER A 184 -26.19 16.12 2.32
N MET A 185 -26.75 15.73 3.47
CA MET A 185 -26.06 15.85 4.76
C MET A 185 -24.83 14.93 4.83
N LEU A 186 -24.93 13.72 4.28
CA LEU A 186 -23.80 12.80 4.17
C LEU A 186 -22.72 13.34 3.21
N GLU A 187 -23.09 13.91 2.07
CA GLU A 187 -22.17 14.59 1.15
C GLU A 187 -21.45 15.76 1.85
N LYS A 188 -22.13 16.52 2.70
CA LYS A 188 -21.52 17.57 3.52
C LYS A 188 -20.61 17.03 4.62
N ALA A 189 -20.83 15.80 5.07
CA ALA A 189 -19.96 15.12 6.02
C ALA A 189 -18.65 14.63 5.37
N TYR A 190 -18.58 14.56 4.04
CA TYR A 190 -17.38 14.10 3.34
C TYR A 190 -16.22 15.08 3.54
N LYS A 191 -15.17 14.59 4.18
CA LYS A 191 -13.94 15.34 4.48
C LYS A 191 -12.75 14.50 4.01
N PRO A 192 -12.30 14.64 2.74
CA PRO A 192 -11.18 13.86 2.24
C PRO A 192 -9.93 14.10 3.09
N VAL A 193 -9.27 13.02 3.52
CA VAL A 193 -8.05 13.09 4.34
C VAL A 193 -6.84 12.70 3.50
N LYS A 194 -5.78 13.50 3.55
CA LYS A 194 -4.50 13.17 2.91
C LYS A 194 -3.85 12.01 3.67
N SER A 195 -3.70 10.85 3.03
CA SER A 195 -3.19 9.63 3.66
C SER A 195 -1.68 9.46 3.52
N SER A 196 -1.14 9.80 2.34
CA SER A 196 0.29 9.66 2.06
C SER A 196 0.71 10.58 0.92
N THR A 197 1.97 10.96 0.88
CA THR A 197 2.57 11.69 -0.24
C THR A 197 3.25 10.75 -1.21
N TYR A 198 3.32 11.13 -2.49
CA TYR A 198 4.08 10.40 -3.50
C TYR A 198 4.83 11.35 -4.43
N VAL A 199 5.90 10.83 -5.03
CA VAL A 199 6.68 11.48 -6.07
C VAL A 199 6.78 10.51 -7.24
N LYS A 200 6.54 10.99 -8.45
CA LYS A 200 6.77 10.26 -9.69
C LYS A 200 7.63 11.12 -10.62
N ALA A 201 8.49 10.49 -11.39
CA ALA A 201 9.26 11.16 -12.42
C ALA A 201 9.14 10.41 -13.73
N LYS A 202 9.16 11.14 -14.84
CA LYS A 202 9.17 10.57 -16.18
C LYS A 202 10.09 11.36 -17.10
N PHE A 203 10.67 10.68 -18.09
CA PHE A 203 11.55 11.26 -19.09
C PHE A 203 11.17 10.75 -20.48
N LYS A 204 11.51 11.51 -21.52
CA LYS A 204 11.41 11.04 -22.90
C LYS A 204 12.67 10.27 -23.28
N ASP A 205 12.49 9.11 -23.89
CA ASP A 205 13.57 8.33 -24.47
C ASP A 205 13.94 8.83 -25.89
N GLU A 206 14.90 8.15 -26.52
CA GLU A 206 15.39 8.47 -27.87
C GLU A 206 14.27 8.43 -28.95
N ASN A 207 13.18 7.71 -28.67
CA ASN A 207 12.00 7.61 -29.55
C ASN A 207 10.90 8.63 -29.17
N ASN A 208 11.20 9.62 -28.32
CA ASN A 208 10.24 10.59 -27.78
C ASN A 208 9.08 9.97 -26.97
N GLN A 209 9.23 8.74 -26.49
CA GLN A 209 8.22 8.09 -25.65
C GLN A 209 8.47 8.37 -24.17
N TRP A 210 7.40 8.64 -23.42
CA TRP A 210 7.50 8.86 -21.98
C TRP A 210 7.76 7.54 -21.24
N LYS A 211 8.88 7.46 -20.54
CA LYS A 211 9.22 6.38 -19.61
C LYS A 211 9.21 6.86 -18.18
N TRP A 212 8.67 6.04 -17.29
CA TRP A 212 8.64 6.30 -15.85
C TRP A 212 9.99 5.94 -15.23
N VAL A 213 10.43 6.75 -14.27
CA VAL A 213 11.55 6.40 -13.40
C VAL A 213 11.01 5.46 -12.34
N GLU A 214 11.55 4.25 -12.29
CA GLU A 214 11.23 3.27 -11.25
C GLU A 214 11.93 3.66 -9.95
N LEU A 215 11.12 4.08 -8.98
CA LEU A 215 11.58 4.44 -7.64
C LEU A 215 11.29 3.33 -6.62
N SER A 216 10.85 2.16 -7.11
CA SER A 216 10.55 0.97 -6.32
C SER A 216 11.54 -0.14 -6.66
N MET A 217 11.87 -0.97 -5.67
CA MET A 217 12.77 -2.13 -5.84
C MET A 217 12.10 -3.33 -6.53
N SER A 218 10.84 -3.21 -6.96
CA SER A 218 10.11 -4.23 -7.71
C SER A 218 10.11 -3.87 -9.20
N GLN A 219 10.69 -4.75 -10.02
CA GLN A 219 10.63 -4.70 -11.49
C GLN A 219 9.77 -5.87 -11.99
N ALA A 220 9.09 -5.67 -13.12
CA ALA A 220 8.25 -6.69 -13.77
C ALA A 220 9.07 -7.57 -14.73
#